data_AF-A0A101HLI5-F1
#
_entry.id   AF-A0A101HLI5-F1
#
_cell.length_a   1.000
_cell.length_b   1.000
_cell.length_c   1.000
_cell.angle_alpha   90.00
_cell.angle_beta   90.00
_cell.angle_gamma   90.00
#
_symmetry.space_group_name_H-M   'P 1'
#
loop_
_entity.id
_entity.type
_entity.pdbx_description
1 polymer ?
#
loop_
_entity_poly.entity_id
_entity_poly.type
_entity_poly.pdbx_seq_one_letter_code
_entity_poly.pdbx_strand_id
1 'polypeptide(L)'
;MYGHYSMKTRKKLKRTDLFSDRAMNEKDIKFWSEVSRDIMHETSEVISPLIGTEKGGEIVKMGADGTPTKLIDLVAEDKVVEILEATGRPVTLISEEIGEHKIGEGASEVVFVVDPLDGTSNAVKNIPAYGISIAVADASKKSKTINSTQSGTANPSEMESNKFKDSNVHDLTIRDIELGFVKNIATGDVYEGVSRLMKAPDGGYYGVPFHAWVQGIWYKANLFEERDLGAPTSWYNILTAAKALNDPANGFYGLILPKKADAYTEQVFSQIALSNGARPIDRDGNILFNTPEMIESFRFYKELGKYSKPGFTSVPAALNGYLNNEAAMVFYSTYIMDDIAVEEVQKQRVEQFDPKLVENTGFANFMVNIRPSSFGEVVGLGILNTSDNKDAAEQWVKFLMSGNNYIYWLHMAPGGMNPTRSSIAQMDEFLDNPVLERYGKDQITTIISALDTVERFEFMEGEIIEEMSILSGNFVVGRAINLMFANDWTPQQTAQWAQKEAERLLGY
;
A
#
# COMPACT_ATOMS: atom_id res chain seq x y z
N MET A 1 17.22 58.43 38.89
CA MET A 1 18.18 57.30 38.76
C MET A 1 17.57 56.28 37.81
N TYR A 2 18.32 55.90 36.75
CA TYR A 2 18.23 54.71 35.87
C TYR A 2 16.85 54.18 35.44
N GLY A 3 16.52 53.85 34.19
CA GLY A 3 17.23 53.80 32.90
C GLY A 3 16.35 52.98 31.92
N HIS A 4 16.07 53.52 30.74
CA HIS A 4 15.19 52.94 29.70
C HIS A 4 15.84 51.79 28.93
N TYR A 5 15.08 50.72 28.65
CA TYR A 5 15.43 49.68 27.67
C TYR A 5 14.57 49.79 26.40
N SER A 6 15.24 49.94 25.26
CA SER A 6 14.70 50.02 23.90
C SER A 6 14.68 48.63 23.25
N MET A 7 13.53 48.19 22.75
CA MET A 7 13.41 47.01 21.87
C MET A 7 14.04 47.31 20.50
N LYS A 8 15.20 46.71 20.20
CA LYS A 8 15.74 46.62 18.83
C LYS A 8 15.28 45.32 18.18
N THR A 9 14.51 45.46 17.11
CA THR A 9 14.38 44.59 15.92
C THR A 9 15.08 43.23 15.98
N ARG A 10 14.29 42.15 16.15
CA ARG A 10 14.69 40.79 15.77
C ARG A 10 14.81 40.72 14.24
N LYS A 11 16.02 40.52 13.73
CA LYS A 11 16.25 40.05 12.36
C LYS A 11 15.44 38.76 12.17
N LYS A 12 14.56 38.72 11.15
CA LYS A 12 14.00 37.47 10.61
C LYS A 12 15.19 36.60 10.17
N LEU A 13 15.51 35.57 10.95
CA LEU A 13 16.27 34.43 10.44
C LEU A 13 15.39 33.75 9.39
N LYS A 14 15.86 33.70 8.15
CA LYS A 14 15.27 32.83 7.12
C LYS A 14 15.38 31.39 7.63
N ARG A 15 14.30 30.63 7.50
CA ARG A 15 14.17 29.24 7.96
C ARG A 15 15.00 28.24 7.12
N THR A 16 15.96 28.71 6.33
CA THR A 16 16.69 27.93 5.30
C THR A 16 18.14 27.61 5.66
N ASP A 17 18.69 28.14 6.77
CA ASP A 17 20.14 28.04 7.03
C ASP A 17 20.50 27.18 8.26
N LEU A 18 19.64 26.22 8.65
CA LEU A 18 19.85 25.34 9.83
C LEU A 18 19.66 23.84 9.57
N PHE A 19 19.51 23.41 8.31
CA PHE A 19 19.47 21.99 7.92
C PHE A 19 20.23 21.76 6.61
N SER A 20 21.52 22.10 6.58
CA SER A 20 22.43 21.66 5.51
C SER A 20 23.42 20.64 6.05
N ASP A 21 22.93 19.61 6.73
CA ASP A 21 23.64 18.35 6.92
C ASP A 21 23.20 17.47 5.75
N ARG A 22 24.09 17.23 4.77
CA ARG A 22 23.73 16.53 3.53
C ARG A 22 23.11 15.16 3.87
N ALA A 23 21.84 14.98 3.53
CA ALA A 23 21.25 13.66 3.37
C ALA A 23 22.03 12.87 2.30
N MET A 24 21.93 11.54 2.35
CA MET A 24 22.47 10.67 1.29
C MET A 24 22.05 11.22 -0.07
N ASN A 25 22.98 11.30 -1.03
CA ASN A 25 22.66 11.93 -2.31
C ASN A 25 21.71 11.03 -3.12
N GLU A 26 20.95 11.62 -4.06
CA GLU A 26 19.93 10.90 -4.83
C GLU A 26 20.47 9.68 -5.60
N LYS A 27 21.73 9.71 -6.05
CA LYS A 27 22.34 8.57 -6.76
C LYS A 27 22.61 7.41 -5.80
N ASP A 28 23.10 7.69 -4.60
CA ASP A 28 23.34 6.68 -3.57
C ASP A 28 22.02 6.16 -3.00
N ILE A 29 21.01 7.02 -2.82
CA ILE A 29 19.63 6.60 -2.49
C ILE A 29 19.11 5.61 -3.52
N LYS A 30 19.23 5.93 -4.82
CA LYS A 30 18.77 5.04 -5.90
C LYS A 30 19.53 3.71 -5.86
N PHE A 31 20.86 3.75 -5.79
CA PHE A 31 21.70 2.56 -5.77
C PHE A 31 21.39 1.64 -4.58
N TRP A 32 21.39 2.16 -3.35
CA TRP A 32 21.14 1.33 -2.15
C TRP A 32 19.70 0.86 -2.06
N SER A 33 18.75 1.58 -2.68
CA SER A 33 17.38 1.10 -2.85
C SER A 33 17.29 -0.08 -3.83
N GLU A 34 18.07 -0.08 -4.92
CA GLU A 34 18.17 -1.21 -5.85
C GLU A 34 18.77 -2.43 -5.15
N VAL A 35 19.91 -2.26 -4.46
CA VAL A 35 20.53 -3.34 -3.68
C VAL A 35 19.58 -3.91 -2.61
N SER A 36 18.82 -3.06 -1.91
CA SER A 36 17.84 -3.52 -0.92
C SER A 36 16.71 -4.34 -1.55
N ARG A 37 16.33 -4.04 -2.80
CA ARG A 37 15.33 -4.82 -3.54
C ARG A 37 15.90 -6.16 -4.00
N ASP A 38 17.15 -6.19 -4.41
CA ASP A 38 17.85 -7.44 -4.75
C ASP A 38 17.94 -8.36 -3.54
N ILE A 39 18.32 -7.82 -2.36
CA ILE A 39 18.26 -8.54 -1.08
C ILE A 39 16.85 -9.12 -0.86
N MET A 40 15.81 -8.28 -0.91
CA MET A 40 14.45 -8.75 -0.69
C MET A 40 14.01 -9.83 -1.70
N HIS A 41 14.42 -9.74 -2.96
CA HIS A 41 14.05 -10.68 -4.01
C HIS A 41 14.79 -12.00 -3.86
N GLU A 42 16.12 -11.97 -3.94
CA GLU A 42 16.96 -13.18 -3.97
C GLU A 42 16.96 -13.92 -2.64
N THR A 43 16.93 -13.21 -1.50
CA THR A 43 16.79 -13.87 -0.19
C THR A 43 15.46 -14.61 -0.09
N SER A 44 14.37 -14.03 -0.60
CA SER A 44 13.08 -14.74 -0.62
C SER A 44 13.13 -15.99 -1.51
N GLU A 45 13.79 -15.92 -2.66
CA GLU A 45 13.90 -17.05 -3.58
C GLU A 45 14.72 -18.20 -2.98
N VAL A 46 15.86 -17.90 -2.36
CA VAL A 46 16.76 -18.94 -1.82
C VAL A 46 16.17 -19.67 -0.60
N ILE A 47 15.36 -18.98 0.21
CA ILE A 47 14.72 -19.60 1.39
C ILE A 47 13.41 -20.30 1.05
N SER A 48 12.76 -19.96 -0.08
CA SER A 48 11.46 -20.51 -0.46
C SER A 48 11.39 -22.05 -0.40
N PRO A 49 12.40 -22.81 -0.87
CA PRO A 49 12.41 -24.28 -0.77
C PRO A 49 12.52 -24.84 0.66
N LEU A 50 12.87 -24.02 1.65
CA LEU A 50 13.07 -24.43 3.04
C LEU A 50 11.84 -24.15 3.93
N ILE A 51 10.93 -23.29 3.48
CA ILE A 51 9.71 -22.91 4.21
C ILE A 51 8.85 -24.16 4.48
N GLY A 52 8.37 -24.30 5.72
CA GLY A 52 7.52 -25.42 6.13
C GLY A 52 8.21 -26.80 6.15
N THR A 53 9.53 -26.86 5.93
CA THR A 53 10.28 -28.13 5.91
C THR A 53 10.97 -28.40 7.26
N GLU A 54 11.11 -29.68 7.63
CA GLU A 54 11.92 -30.07 8.80
C GLU A 54 13.36 -29.60 8.66
N LYS A 55 13.93 -29.74 7.45
CA LYS A 55 15.30 -29.32 7.12
C LYS A 55 15.54 -27.83 7.35
N GLY A 56 14.60 -26.97 6.95
CA GLY A 56 14.69 -25.54 7.20
C GLY A 56 14.67 -25.18 8.69
N GLY A 57 14.01 -26.01 9.51
CA GLY A 57 13.92 -25.83 10.95
C GLY A 57 15.07 -26.42 11.78
N GLU A 58 16.06 -27.07 11.16
CA GLU A 58 17.22 -27.62 11.86
C GLU A 58 18.08 -26.51 12.46
N ILE A 59 18.42 -26.62 13.74
CA ILE A 59 19.33 -25.68 14.41
C ILE A 59 20.76 -25.99 13.96
N VAL A 60 21.43 -24.99 13.39
CA VAL A 60 22.75 -25.15 12.77
C VAL A 60 23.88 -24.48 13.54
N LYS A 61 23.60 -23.33 14.18
CA LYS A 61 24.56 -22.58 15.00
C LYS A 61 23.80 -21.76 16.05
N MET A 62 24.55 -20.96 16.81
CA MET A 62 24.00 -19.96 17.72
C MET A 62 24.26 -18.57 17.14
N GLY A 63 23.23 -17.74 17.12
CA GLY A 63 23.26 -16.38 16.58
C GLY A 63 24.07 -15.43 17.43
N ALA A 64 24.43 -14.28 16.84
CA ALA A 64 25.13 -13.22 17.55
C ALA A 64 24.26 -12.56 18.65
N ASP A 65 22.94 -12.63 18.50
CA ASP A 65 21.93 -12.24 19.49
C ASP A 65 21.79 -13.22 20.68
N GLY A 66 22.36 -14.42 20.56
CA GLY A 66 22.30 -15.49 21.55
C GLY A 66 21.12 -16.45 21.39
N THR A 67 20.41 -16.45 20.26
CA THR A 67 19.31 -17.40 19.99
C THR A 67 19.70 -18.51 19.00
N PRO A 68 18.98 -19.66 19.00
CA PRO A 68 19.29 -20.75 18.08
C PRO A 68 18.96 -20.43 16.62
N THR A 69 20.00 -20.21 15.82
CA THR A 69 19.92 -20.05 14.36
C THR A 69 19.47 -21.34 13.68
N LYS A 70 18.44 -21.27 12.84
CA LYS A 70 18.02 -22.41 12.00
C LYS A 70 18.68 -22.33 10.63
N LEU A 71 18.65 -23.44 9.90
CA LEU A 71 19.23 -23.51 8.55
C LEU A 71 18.64 -22.45 7.62
N ILE A 72 17.32 -22.21 7.72
CA ILE A 72 16.64 -21.22 6.90
C ILE A 72 17.16 -19.79 7.15
N ASP A 73 17.48 -19.44 8.40
CA ASP A 73 18.04 -18.13 8.77
C ASP A 73 19.45 -17.97 8.21
N LEU A 74 20.29 -19.00 8.34
CA LEU A 74 21.64 -19.01 7.79
C LEU A 74 21.64 -18.83 6.27
N VAL A 75 20.77 -19.55 5.56
CA VAL A 75 20.65 -19.44 4.10
C VAL A 75 20.15 -18.05 3.68
N ALA A 76 19.23 -17.47 4.45
CA ALA A 76 18.75 -16.12 4.21
C ALA A 76 19.88 -15.09 4.31
N GLU A 77 20.66 -15.20 5.39
CA GLU A 77 21.71 -14.27 5.74
C GLU A 77 22.95 -14.38 4.84
N ASP A 78 23.37 -15.61 4.51
CA ASP A 78 24.46 -15.86 3.56
C ASP A 78 24.18 -15.18 2.21
N LYS A 79 22.91 -15.20 1.76
CA LYS A 79 22.49 -14.52 0.54
C LYS A 79 22.55 -13.00 0.67
N VAL A 80 22.20 -12.43 1.82
CA VAL A 80 22.38 -10.98 2.07
C VAL A 80 23.86 -10.58 1.96
N VAL A 81 24.75 -11.37 2.57
CA VAL A 81 26.20 -11.13 2.51
C VAL A 81 26.70 -11.21 1.06
N GLU A 82 26.32 -12.25 0.31
CA GLU A 82 26.70 -12.42 -1.10
C GLU A 82 26.32 -11.20 -1.96
N ILE A 83 25.09 -10.69 -1.80
CA ILE A 83 24.60 -9.53 -2.56
C ILE A 83 25.37 -8.26 -2.18
N LEU A 84 25.59 -8.03 -0.88
CA LEU A 84 26.34 -6.87 -0.41
C LEU A 84 27.81 -6.92 -0.85
N GLU A 85 28.45 -8.09 -0.83
CA GLU A 85 29.81 -8.29 -1.36
C GLU A 85 29.89 -7.99 -2.86
N ALA A 86 28.88 -8.41 -3.63
CA ALA A 86 28.80 -8.18 -5.07
C ALA A 86 28.71 -6.68 -5.45
N THR A 87 28.32 -5.80 -4.53
CA THR A 87 28.31 -4.35 -4.77
C THR A 87 29.71 -3.77 -4.96
N GLY A 88 30.73 -4.41 -4.41
CA GLY A 88 32.10 -3.91 -4.38
C GLY A 88 32.30 -2.60 -3.60
N ARG A 89 31.28 -2.15 -2.84
CA ARG A 89 31.32 -0.92 -2.03
C ARG A 89 31.48 -1.29 -0.55
N PRO A 90 32.22 -0.49 0.25
CA PRO A 90 32.40 -0.79 1.65
C PRO A 90 31.11 -0.56 2.45
N VAL A 91 30.66 -1.57 3.20
CA VAL A 91 29.38 -1.60 3.93
C VAL A 91 29.58 -2.24 5.30
N THR A 92 28.83 -1.76 6.30
CA THR A 92 28.64 -2.51 7.54
C THR A 92 27.24 -3.14 7.55
N LEU A 93 27.16 -4.46 7.61
CA LEU A 93 25.92 -5.21 7.85
C LEU A 93 25.77 -5.44 9.35
N ILE A 94 24.55 -5.29 9.85
CA ILE A 94 24.12 -5.71 11.19
C ILE A 94 22.88 -6.57 11.01
N SER A 95 22.94 -7.81 11.47
CA SER A 95 21.82 -8.75 11.46
C SER A 95 21.78 -9.58 12.74
N GLU A 96 20.64 -10.22 13.03
CA GLU A 96 20.41 -10.99 14.27
C GLU A 96 21.44 -12.13 14.44
N GLU A 97 21.78 -12.80 13.33
CA GLU A 97 22.51 -14.07 13.36
C GLU A 97 24.03 -13.91 13.18
N ILE A 98 24.49 -12.95 12.37
CA ILE A 98 25.91 -12.60 12.16
C ILE A 98 26.39 -11.50 13.12
N GLY A 99 25.52 -10.61 13.57
CA GLY A 99 25.91 -9.40 14.29
C GLY A 99 26.53 -8.36 13.36
N GLU A 100 27.57 -7.64 13.81
CA GLU A 100 28.26 -6.65 12.98
C GLU A 100 29.27 -7.32 12.03
N HIS A 101 29.09 -7.13 10.73
CA HIS A 101 29.97 -7.64 9.68
C HIS A 101 30.38 -6.53 8.70
N LYS A 102 31.69 -6.36 8.52
CA LYS A 102 32.25 -5.39 7.57
C LYS A 102 32.55 -6.05 6.24
N ILE A 103 32.00 -5.47 5.19
CA ILE A 103 32.12 -5.90 3.79
C ILE A 103 32.91 -4.84 3.03
N GLY A 104 33.90 -5.28 2.23
CA GLY A 104 34.78 -4.39 1.47
C GLY A 104 35.93 -3.78 2.27
N GLU A 105 36.85 -3.10 1.57
CA GLU A 105 37.99 -2.41 2.19
C GLU A 105 37.70 -0.91 2.37
N GLY A 106 38.05 -0.36 3.54
CA GLY A 106 37.91 1.06 3.84
C GLY A 106 36.77 1.38 4.81
N ALA A 107 36.46 2.67 4.96
CA ALA A 107 35.35 3.11 5.78
C ALA A 107 34.03 2.81 5.08
N SER A 108 33.07 2.24 5.81
CA SER A 108 31.73 1.94 5.28
C SER A 108 31.08 3.20 4.75
N GLU A 109 30.44 3.10 3.59
CA GLU A 109 29.61 4.15 3.02
C GLU A 109 28.22 4.16 3.66
N VAL A 110 27.70 2.99 4.00
CA VAL A 110 26.40 2.80 4.65
C VAL A 110 26.45 1.70 5.70
N VAL A 111 25.50 1.77 6.62
CA VAL A 111 25.17 0.71 7.57
C VAL A 111 23.83 0.10 7.17
N PHE A 112 23.83 -1.20 6.88
CA PHE A 112 22.63 -2.02 6.68
C PHE A 112 22.26 -2.67 8.01
N VAL A 113 21.04 -2.46 8.48
CA VAL A 113 20.42 -3.24 9.56
C VAL A 113 19.37 -4.13 8.92
N VAL A 114 19.59 -5.44 8.93
CA VAL A 114 18.78 -6.39 8.17
C VAL A 114 18.34 -7.52 9.10
N ASP A 115 17.05 -7.81 9.08
CA ASP A 115 16.50 -9.08 9.52
C ASP A 115 16.07 -9.86 8.26
N PRO A 116 16.91 -10.79 7.75
CA PRO A 116 16.65 -11.52 6.53
C PRO A 116 15.45 -12.47 6.62
N LEU A 117 15.03 -12.83 7.84
CA LEU A 117 13.86 -13.67 8.10
C LEU A 117 13.24 -13.35 9.47
N ASP A 118 12.49 -12.26 9.55
CA ASP A 118 11.67 -11.97 10.72
C ASP A 118 10.52 -12.96 10.79
N GLY A 119 10.37 -13.67 11.92
CA GLY A 119 9.33 -14.68 12.11
C GLY A 119 9.71 -16.10 11.67
N THR A 120 10.98 -16.49 11.76
CA THR A 120 11.49 -17.86 11.50
C THR A 120 10.59 -18.97 12.02
N SER A 121 10.07 -18.83 13.26
CA SER A 121 9.18 -19.84 13.87
C SER A 121 7.87 -20.05 13.10
N ASN A 122 7.35 -19.02 12.46
CA ASN A 122 6.18 -19.09 11.58
C ASN A 122 6.58 -19.67 10.23
N ALA A 123 7.72 -19.25 9.66
CA ALA A 123 8.23 -19.76 8.39
C ALA A 123 8.43 -21.29 8.39
N VAL A 124 9.09 -21.84 9.42
CA VAL A 124 9.32 -23.30 9.51
C VAL A 124 8.03 -24.09 9.77
N LYS A 125 6.96 -23.45 10.24
CA LYS A 125 5.64 -24.05 10.46
C LYS A 125 4.66 -23.79 9.31
N ASN A 126 5.11 -23.12 8.25
CA ASN A 126 4.29 -22.66 7.13
C ASN A 126 3.08 -21.80 7.58
N ILE A 127 3.26 -21.02 8.66
CA ILE A 127 2.28 -20.03 9.11
C ILE A 127 2.61 -18.72 8.41
N PRO A 128 1.71 -18.09 7.65
CA PRO A 128 2.06 -17.00 6.73
C PRO A 128 2.22 -15.63 7.43
N ALA A 129 3.14 -15.56 8.38
CA ALA A 129 3.45 -14.37 9.18
C ALA A 129 4.97 -14.26 9.41
N TYR A 130 5.71 -14.00 8.35
CA TYR A 130 7.17 -13.82 8.35
C TYR A 130 7.61 -12.97 7.15
N GLY A 131 8.75 -12.30 7.25
CA GLY A 131 9.18 -11.29 6.28
C GLY A 131 10.68 -10.99 6.28
N ILE A 132 11.06 -10.02 5.44
CA ILE A 132 12.39 -9.41 5.41
C ILE A 132 12.24 -7.96 5.86
N SER A 133 13.08 -7.50 6.77
CA SER A 133 13.14 -6.10 7.20
C SER A 133 14.53 -5.53 6.93
N ILE A 134 14.60 -4.37 6.29
CA ILE A 134 15.87 -3.70 5.94
C ILE A 134 15.77 -2.23 6.37
N ALA A 135 16.80 -1.73 7.03
CA ALA A 135 17.04 -0.30 7.22
C ALA A 135 18.47 0.05 6.75
N VAL A 136 18.60 1.19 6.07
CA VAL A 136 19.90 1.69 5.59
C VAL A 136 20.15 3.08 6.17
N ALA A 137 21.30 3.24 6.81
CA ALA A 137 21.77 4.51 7.36
C ALA A 137 23.07 4.96 6.67
N ASP A 138 23.23 6.27 6.51
CA ASP A 138 24.46 6.86 5.98
C ASP A 138 25.58 6.76 7.03
N ALA A 139 26.63 6.00 6.75
CA ALA A 139 27.74 5.79 7.68
C ALA A 139 28.65 7.03 7.81
N SER A 140 28.51 8.01 6.91
CA SER A 140 29.25 9.27 6.95
C SER A 140 28.71 10.27 7.99
N LYS A 141 27.52 10.02 8.56
CA LYS A 141 26.92 10.87 9.61
C LYS A 141 27.67 10.73 10.95
N LYS A 142 28.65 11.63 11.11
CA LYS A 142 29.43 12.03 12.31
C LYS A 142 30.61 11.15 12.74
N SER A 143 31.78 11.57 12.27
CA SER A 143 32.95 11.82 13.13
C SER A 143 32.86 13.24 13.71
N LYS A 144 32.28 13.43 14.90
CA LYS A 144 32.49 14.65 15.72
C LYS A 144 32.45 14.32 17.21
N THR A 145 33.55 13.74 17.69
CA THR A 145 33.90 13.81 19.12
C THR A 145 34.69 15.09 19.37
N ILE A 146 34.04 16.04 20.03
CA ILE A 146 34.57 17.09 20.92
C ILE A 146 36.10 17.31 20.85
N ASN A 147 36.55 18.23 19.99
CA ASN A 147 37.77 18.98 20.28
C ASN A 147 37.40 20.13 21.22
N SER A 148 37.36 19.85 22.52
CA SER A 148 37.43 20.91 23.52
C SER A 148 38.86 21.46 23.48
N THR A 149 38.96 22.75 23.18
CA THR A 149 40.16 23.57 23.39
C THR A 149 40.69 23.36 24.81
N GLN A 150 41.80 22.65 24.95
CA GLN A 150 42.78 22.91 25.99
C GLN A 150 44.10 23.32 25.34
N SER A 151 44.45 24.58 25.59
CA SER A 151 45.79 25.11 25.40
C SER A 151 46.79 24.29 26.21
N GLY A 152 47.72 23.62 25.54
CA GLY A 152 48.83 22.93 26.17
C GLY A 152 49.66 22.22 25.11
N THR A 153 50.96 22.50 25.09
CA THR A 153 51.96 22.02 24.13
C THR A 153 51.96 20.49 23.97
N ALA A 154 51.65 19.98 22.77
CA ALA A 154 51.71 18.55 22.47
C ALA A 154 53.10 18.13 21.98
N ASN A 155 53.55 16.97 22.46
CA ASN A 155 54.81 16.32 22.12
C ASN A 155 54.68 15.56 20.77
N PRO A 156 55.73 15.48 19.93
CA PRO A 156 55.66 14.82 18.61
C PRO A 156 55.38 13.30 18.64
N SER A 157 55.41 12.65 19.81
CA SER A 157 55.19 11.20 19.96
C SER A 157 53.71 10.78 20.04
N GLU A 158 52.76 11.72 20.07
CA GLU A 158 51.31 11.42 20.07
C GLU A 158 50.68 11.44 18.67
N MET A 159 51.44 11.77 17.63
CA MET A 159 50.94 11.82 16.24
C MET A 159 50.88 10.46 15.52
N GLU A 160 51.49 9.40 16.06
CA GLU A 160 51.53 8.09 15.40
C GLU A 160 50.46 7.08 15.87
N SER A 161 49.65 7.41 16.89
CA SER A 161 48.63 6.50 17.44
C SER A 161 47.20 6.73 16.94
N ASN A 162 46.94 7.73 16.09
CA ASN A 162 45.61 8.02 15.53
C ASN A 162 45.41 7.40 14.13
N LYS A 163 45.66 6.10 13.99
CA LYS A 163 45.13 5.34 12.84
C LYS A 163 43.70 4.92 13.14
N PHE A 164 42.76 5.46 12.35
CA PHE A 164 41.42 4.93 12.05
C PHE A 164 40.68 4.28 13.23
N LYS A 165 39.94 5.08 14.01
CA LYS A 165 38.77 4.58 14.72
C LYS A 165 37.58 4.69 13.77
N ASP A 166 37.15 3.54 13.26
CA ASP A 166 35.95 3.36 12.44
C ASP A 166 34.70 3.93 13.11
N SER A 167 33.72 4.26 12.27
CA SER A 167 32.36 4.69 12.60
C SER A 167 31.78 3.95 13.81
N ASN A 168 31.38 4.70 14.85
CA ASN A 168 30.64 4.14 15.98
C ASN A 168 29.21 3.79 15.54
N VAL A 169 29.02 2.62 14.96
CA VAL A 169 27.71 2.04 14.61
C VAL A 169 26.74 2.06 15.81
N HIS A 170 27.28 1.93 17.03
CA HIS A 170 26.52 1.98 18.28
C HIS A 170 25.89 3.35 18.64
N ASP A 171 26.24 4.42 17.94
CA ASP A 171 25.69 5.76 18.16
C ASP A 171 24.53 6.11 17.20
N LEU A 172 24.18 5.20 16.28
CA LEU A 172 23.06 5.38 15.34
C LEU A 172 21.70 5.29 16.05
N THR A 173 20.77 6.12 15.62
CA THR A 173 19.37 6.11 16.09
C THR A 173 18.41 5.93 14.92
N ILE A 174 17.13 5.67 15.20
CA ILE A 174 16.09 5.55 14.16
C ILE A 174 15.98 6.79 13.26
N ARG A 175 16.46 7.96 13.72
CA ARG A 175 16.46 9.22 12.95
C ARG A 175 17.56 9.28 11.89
N ASP A 176 18.51 8.36 11.94
CA ASP A 176 19.65 8.28 11.03
C ASP A 176 19.38 7.29 9.88
N ILE A 177 18.25 6.59 9.91
CA ILE A 177 17.76 5.74 8.82
C ILE A 177 17.34 6.62 7.65
N GLU A 178 17.94 6.38 6.49
CA GLU A 178 17.65 7.05 5.22
C GLU A 178 16.68 6.23 4.35
N LEU A 179 16.75 4.90 4.44
CA LEU A 179 15.89 3.97 3.70
C LEU A 179 15.33 2.89 4.63
N GLY A 180 14.08 2.50 4.43
CA GLY A 180 13.44 1.39 5.14
C GLY A 180 12.58 0.56 4.20
N PHE A 181 12.73 -0.76 4.27
CA PHE A 181 11.98 -1.72 3.47
C PHE A 181 11.46 -2.86 4.35
N VAL A 182 10.25 -3.31 4.07
CA VAL A 182 9.67 -4.53 4.66
C VAL A 182 9.00 -5.32 3.55
N LYS A 183 9.30 -6.61 3.45
CA LYS A 183 8.65 -7.54 2.52
C LYS A 183 8.05 -8.71 3.28
N ASN A 184 6.76 -8.94 3.12
CA ASN A 184 6.13 -10.19 3.54
C ASN A 184 6.54 -11.31 2.57
N ILE A 185 7.22 -12.35 3.06
CA ILE A 185 7.63 -13.50 2.22
C ILE A 185 6.50 -14.54 2.17
N ALA A 186 5.64 -14.53 3.17
CA ALA A 186 4.68 -15.58 3.45
C ALA A 186 3.57 -15.73 2.40
N THR A 187 3.32 -14.69 1.61
CA THR A 187 2.36 -14.69 0.51
C THR A 187 3.03 -14.90 -0.86
N GLY A 188 4.36 -15.00 -0.89
CA GLY A 188 5.16 -15.01 -2.11
C GLY A 188 5.10 -13.66 -2.83
N ASP A 189 5.28 -13.70 -4.15
CA ASP A 189 5.24 -12.49 -4.99
C ASP A 189 3.82 -11.93 -5.20
N VAL A 190 2.78 -12.65 -4.78
CA VAL A 190 1.38 -12.23 -4.95
C VAL A 190 0.92 -11.44 -3.72
N TYR A 191 0.24 -10.32 -3.95
CA TYR A 191 -0.34 -9.50 -2.87
C TYR A 191 -1.31 -10.31 -1.99
N GLU A 192 -1.33 -10.04 -0.69
CA GLU A 192 -2.07 -10.87 0.28
C GLU A 192 -3.57 -10.91 -0.02
N GLY A 193 -4.16 -9.74 -0.28
CA GLY A 193 -5.58 -9.64 -0.59
C GLY A 193 -5.94 -10.30 -1.91
N VAL A 194 -5.06 -10.24 -2.89
CA VAL A 194 -5.22 -10.95 -4.15
C VAL A 194 -5.23 -12.47 -3.94
N SER A 195 -4.26 -12.98 -3.18
CA SER A 195 -4.20 -14.39 -2.81
C SER A 195 -5.48 -14.83 -2.09
N ARG A 196 -5.94 -14.06 -1.10
CA ARG A 196 -7.17 -14.31 -0.34
C ARG A 196 -8.41 -14.43 -1.23
N LEU A 197 -8.55 -13.59 -2.26
CA LEU A 197 -9.68 -13.64 -3.20
C LEU A 197 -9.62 -14.82 -4.19
N MET A 198 -8.48 -15.51 -4.30
CA MET A 198 -8.30 -16.66 -5.20
C MET A 198 -8.34 -18.02 -4.48
N LYS A 199 -8.43 -18.03 -3.15
CA LYS A 199 -8.41 -19.25 -2.35
C LYS A 199 -9.62 -20.14 -2.62
N ALA A 200 -9.38 -21.44 -2.60
CA ALA A 200 -10.43 -22.45 -2.67
C ALA A 200 -10.83 -22.94 -1.26
N PRO A 201 -12.13 -23.17 -0.99
CA PRO A 201 -12.64 -23.74 0.26
C PRO A 201 -12.00 -25.05 0.70
N ASP A 202 -11.57 -25.91 -0.23
CA ASP A 202 -10.92 -27.19 0.05
C ASP A 202 -9.39 -27.08 0.22
N GLY A 203 -8.86 -25.87 0.15
CA GLY A 203 -7.43 -25.57 0.18
C GLY A 203 -6.85 -25.31 -1.21
N GLY A 204 -5.75 -24.55 -1.27
CA GLY A 204 -5.16 -24.13 -2.55
C GLY A 204 -5.90 -22.95 -3.19
N TYR A 205 -5.90 -22.89 -4.53
CA TYR A 205 -6.41 -21.75 -5.32
C TYR A 205 -7.19 -22.22 -6.55
N TYR A 206 -8.27 -21.51 -6.91
CA TYR A 206 -9.08 -21.82 -8.10
C TYR A 206 -8.51 -21.28 -9.43
N GLY A 207 -7.45 -20.47 -9.37
CA GLY A 207 -6.82 -19.93 -10.56
C GLY A 207 -5.57 -19.11 -10.25
N VAL A 208 -4.88 -18.71 -11.32
CA VAL A 208 -3.72 -17.82 -11.24
C VAL A 208 -4.20 -16.37 -11.25
N PRO A 209 -3.89 -15.54 -10.24
CA PRO A 209 -4.29 -14.14 -10.23
C PRO A 209 -3.57 -13.40 -11.36
N PHE A 210 -4.33 -12.90 -12.33
CA PHE A 210 -3.80 -12.35 -13.57
C PHE A 210 -3.57 -10.85 -13.49
N HIS A 211 -4.60 -10.04 -13.32
CA HIS A 211 -4.44 -8.62 -13.08
C HIS A 211 -5.56 -8.16 -12.14
N ALA A 212 -5.38 -6.99 -11.54
CA ALA A 212 -6.34 -6.47 -10.60
C ALA A 212 -6.49 -4.96 -10.71
N TRP A 213 -7.60 -4.45 -10.20
CA TRP A 213 -7.78 -3.03 -9.95
C TRP A 213 -8.29 -2.82 -8.54
N VAL A 214 -7.98 -1.66 -7.99
CA VAL A 214 -8.41 -1.24 -6.66
C VAL A 214 -9.28 -0.01 -6.77
N GLN A 215 -10.20 0.12 -5.84
CA GLN A 215 -10.97 1.33 -5.61
C GLN A 215 -10.41 2.07 -4.40
N GLY A 216 -10.29 3.38 -4.54
CA GLY A 216 -9.98 4.26 -3.42
C GLY A 216 -10.67 5.60 -3.61
N ILE A 217 -10.23 6.59 -2.82
CA ILE A 217 -10.72 7.97 -2.94
C ILE A 217 -9.66 8.79 -3.68
N TRP A 218 -10.01 9.24 -4.88
CA TRP A 218 -9.25 10.23 -5.63
C TRP A 218 -9.64 11.61 -5.11
N TYR A 219 -8.66 12.44 -4.78
CA TYR A 219 -8.92 13.74 -4.15
C TYR A 219 -8.01 14.85 -4.67
N LYS A 220 -8.51 16.08 -4.64
CA LYS A 220 -7.77 17.30 -5.02
C LYS A 220 -6.69 17.62 -3.97
N ALA A 221 -5.49 17.07 -4.13
CA ALA A 221 -4.38 17.16 -3.17
C ALA A 221 -4.04 18.61 -2.82
N ASN A 222 -4.00 19.49 -3.81
CA ASN A 222 -3.77 20.92 -3.62
C ASN A 222 -4.79 21.57 -2.65
N LEU A 223 -6.08 21.23 -2.75
CA LEU A 223 -7.11 21.76 -1.84
C LEU A 223 -6.98 21.18 -0.43
N PHE A 224 -6.50 19.96 -0.30
CA PHE A 224 -6.23 19.35 1.01
C PHE A 224 -5.05 20.05 1.69
N GLU A 225 -3.96 20.30 0.95
CA GLU A 225 -2.80 21.04 1.45
C GLU A 225 -3.15 22.49 1.83
N GLU A 226 -3.88 23.21 0.98
CA GLU A 226 -4.30 24.60 1.23
C GLU A 226 -5.16 24.75 2.50
N ARG A 227 -5.88 23.68 2.87
CA ARG A 227 -6.81 23.66 4.02
C ARG A 227 -6.27 22.89 5.21
N ASP A 228 -5.02 22.41 5.17
CA ASP A 228 -4.38 21.59 6.21
C ASP A 228 -5.22 20.36 6.57
N LEU A 229 -5.77 19.71 5.54
CA LEU A 229 -6.58 18.50 5.66
C LEU A 229 -5.68 17.26 5.49
N GLY A 230 -5.77 16.32 6.43
CA GLY A 230 -5.14 15.01 6.27
C GLY A 230 -5.77 14.19 5.14
N ALA A 231 -5.02 13.23 4.61
CA ALA A 231 -5.50 12.32 3.57
C ALA A 231 -6.85 11.66 3.98
N PRO A 232 -7.78 11.46 3.03
CA PRO A 232 -9.11 10.95 3.32
C PRO A 232 -9.11 9.41 3.50
N THR A 233 -8.32 8.91 4.45
CA THR A 233 -8.15 7.46 4.72
C THR A 233 -8.95 6.97 5.93
N SER A 234 -9.51 7.86 6.75
CA SER A 234 -10.38 7.49 7.88
C SER A 234 -11.77 8.07 7.70
N TRP A 235 -12.80 7.43 8.27
CA TRP A 235 -14.17 7.97 8.25
C TRP A 235 -14.24 9.43 8.73
N TYR A 236 -13.49 9.75 9.79
CA TYR A 236 -13.37 11.10 10.31
C TYR A 236 -12.76 12.07 9.29
N ASN A 237 -11.63 11.74 8.68
CA ASN A 237 -10.95 12.61 7.71
C ASN A 237 -11.79 12.79 6.45
N ILE A 238 -12.42 11.73 5.94
CA ILE A 238 -13.29 11.77 4.76
C ILE A 238 -14.46 12.72 5.02
N LEU A 239 -15.17 12.55 6.14
CA LEU A 239 -16.31 13.41 6.45
C LEU A 239 -15.89 14.86 6.74
N THR A 240 -14.74 15.06 7.38
CA THR A 240 -14.19 16.39 7.67
C THR A 240 -13.82 17.13 6.39
N ALA A 241 -13.11 16.47 5.47
CA ALA A 241 -12.78 17.03 4.17
C ALA A 241 -14.03 17.30 3.33
N ALA A 242 -14.98 16.36 3.30
CA ALA A 242 -16.25 16.52 2.60
C ALA A 242 -17.00 17.76 3.09
N LYS A 243 -17.05 17.99 4.41
CA LYS A 243 -17.65 19.20 5.01
C LYS A 243 -16.90 20.47 4.62
N ALA A 244 -15.58 20.47 4.76
CA ALA A 244 -14.74 21.65 4.61
C ALA A 244 -14.63 22.15 3.17
N LEU A 245 -14.75 21.24 2.20
CA LEU A 245 -14.59 21.52 0.76
C LEU A 245 -15.93 21.61 0.01
N ASN A 246 -17.07 21.39 0.68
CA ASN A 246 -18.38 21.48 0.03
C ASN A 246 -18.85 22.92 -0.12
N ASP A 247 -19.02 23.36 -1.36
CA ASP A 247 -19.50 24.69 -1.76
C ASP A 247 -20.59 24.59 -2.85
N PRO A 248 -21.79 24.10 -2.48
CA PRO A 248 -22.85 23.83 -3.44
C PRO A 248 -23.39 25.11 -4.10
N ALA A 249 -23.16 26.29 -3.52
CA ALA A 249 -23.54 27.58 -4.11
C ALA A 249 -22.76 27.88 -5.39
N ASN A 250 -21.53 27.35 -5.50
CA ASN A 250 -20.67 27.46 -6.68
C ASN A 250 -20.60 26.16 -7.48
N GLY A 251 -21.50 25.20 -7.22
CA GLY A 251 -21.54 23.91 -7.92
C GLY A 251 -20.37 22.98 -7.60
N PHE A 252 -19.64 23.22 -6.51
CA PHE A 252 -18.50 22.41 -6.08
C PHE A 252 -18.88 21.60 -4.83
N TYR A 253 -18.72 20.28 -4.89
CA TYR A 253 -19.19 19.39 -3.83
C TYR A 253 -18.03 18.75 -3.06
N GLY A 254 -18.27 18.44 -1.80
CA GLY A 254 -17.27 17.74 -0.98
C GLY A 254 -16.88 16.39 -1.58
N LEU A 255 -17.85 15.69 -2.18
CA LEU A 255 -17.62 14.46 -2.93
C LEU A 255 -18.72 14.16 -3.96
N ILE A 256 -18.49 13.17 -4.81
CA ILE A 256 -19.55 12.49 -5.56
C ILE A 256 -19.72 11.08 -4.99
N LEU A 257 -20.89 10.81 -4.42
CA LEU A 257 -21.21 9.55 -3.75
C LEU A 257 -22.31 8.87 -4.56
N PRO A 258 -22.13 7.62 -5.04
CA PRO A 258 -23.14 6.95 -5.86
C PRO A 258 -24.38 6.60 -5.04
N LYS A 259 -25.55 6.73 -5.66
CA LYS A 259 -26.85 6.51 -4.99
C LYS A 259 -27.82 5.72 -5.87
N LYS A 260 -27.42 5.31 -7.06
CA LYS A 260 -28.27 4.52 -7.97
C LYS A 260 -28.37 3.08 -7.47
N ALA A 261 -29.46 2.40 -7.78
CA ALA A 261 -29.58 0.97 -7.50
C ALA A 261 -28.74 0.15 -8.50
N ASP A 262 -27.41 0.11 -8.29
CA ASP A 262 -26.46 -0.56 -9.17
C ASP A 262 -25.24 -1.13 -8.42
N ALA A 263 -24.41 -1.88 -9.15
CA ALA A 263 -23.19 -2.49 -8.61
C ALA A 263 -22.20 -1.45 -8.06
N TYR A 264 -22.05 -0.30 -8.71
CA TYR A 264 -21.10 0.73 -8.27
C TYR A 264 -21.45 1.30 -6.89
N THR A 265 -22.74 1.45 -6.60
CA THR A 265 -23.20 1.86 -5.26
C THR A 265 -22.89 0.81 -4.20
N GLU A 266 -23.05 -0.47 -4.53
CA GLU A 266 -22.65 -1.58 -3.64
C GLU A 266 -21.14 -1.65 -3.44
N GLN A 267 -20.35 -1.49 -4.50
CA GLN A 267 -18.89 -1.45 -4.46
C GLN A 267 -18.40 -0.37 -3.49
N VAL A 268 -18.87 0.88 -3.62
CA VAL A 268 -18.51 1.97 -2.70
C VAL A 268 -18.97 1.70 -1.27
N PHE A 269 -20.19 1.19 -1.09
CA PHE A 269 -20.69 0.87 0.25
C PHE A 269 -19.93 -0.27 0.93
N SER A 270 -19.48 -1.26 0.17
CA SER A 270 -18.80 -2.44 0.72
C SER A 270 -17.52 -2.09 1.48
N GLN A 271 -16.69 -1.21 0.92
CA GLN A 271 -15.49 -0.72 1.59
C GLN A 271 -15.83 0.00 2.91
N ILE A 272 -16.91 0.80 2.90
CA ILE A 272 -17.41 1.48 4.11
C ILE A 272 -17.81 0.43 5.15
N ALA A 273 -18.70 -0.49 4.80
CA ALA A 273 -19.20 -1.52 5.71
C ALA A 273 -18.05 -2.40 6.27
N LEU A 274 -17.16 -2.88 5.42
CA LEU A 274 -16.05 -3.75 5.80
C LEU A 274 -15.05 -3.04 6.72
N SER A 275 -14.77 -1.74 6.51
CA SER A 275 -13.93 -0.93 7.42
C SER A 275 -14.54 -0.76 8.82
N ASN A 276 -15.86 -0.99 8.95
CA ASN A 276 -16.61 -1.02 10.21
C ASN A 276 -16.86 -2.44 10.73
N GLY A 277 -16.30 -3.47 10.09
CA GLY A 277 -16.56 -4.88 10.44
C GLY A 277 -17.97 -5.37 10.10
N ALA A 278 -18.75 -4.61 9.32
CA ALA A 278 -20.10 -4.98 8.92
C ALA A 278 -20.07 -5.80 7.62
N ARG A 279 -20.89 -6.86 7.57
CA ARG A 279 -21.13 -7.69 6.39
C ARG A 279 -22.64 -7.94 6.21
N PRO A 280 -23.14 -8.09 4.98
CA PRO A 280 -24.54 -8.47 4.73
C PRO A 280 -24.91 -9.86 5.21
N ILE A 281 -23.97 -10.80 5.13
CA ILE A 281 -24.11 -12.20 5.51
C ILE A 281 -22.83 -12.65 6.23
N ASP A 282 -22.93 -13.47 7.26
CA ASP A 282 -21.79 -14.17 7.88
C ASP A 282 -21.50 -15.54 7.24
N ARG A 283 -20.51 -16.25 7.79
CA ARG A 283 -20.10 -17.57 7.29
C ARG A 283 -21.17 -18.65 7.48
N ASP A 284 -22.03 -18.47 8.48
CA ASP A 284 -23.09 -19.43 8.80
C ASP A 284 -24.35 -19.18 7.94
N GLY A 285 -24.30 -18.20 7.03
CA GLY A 285 -25.42 -17.83 6.17
C GLY A 285 -26.45 -16.93 6.86
N ASN A 286 -26.17 -16.39 8.06
CA ASN A 286 -27.10 -15.48 8.72
C ASN A 286 -27.09 -14.13 8.01
N ILE A 287 -28.27 -13.55 7.79
CA ILE A 287 -28.44 -12.24 7.18
C ILE A 287 -28.31 -11.16 8.26
N LEU A 288 -27.39 -10.22 8.08
CA LEU A 288 -26.90 -9.29 9.11
C LEU A 288 -27.13 -7.81 8.80
N PHE A 289 -28.10 -7.49 7.93
CA PHE A 289 -28.38 -6.09 7.58
C PHE A 289 -28.88 -5.24 8.76
N ASN A 290 -29.51 -5.86 9.76
CA ASN A 290 -30.08 -5.20 10.93
C ASN A 290 -29.12 -5.07 12.14
N THR A 291 -27.86 -5.47 11.97
CA THR A 291 -26.83 -5.36 13.01
C THR A 291 -26.47 -3.90 13.32
N PRO A 292 -26.03 -3.57 14.55
CA PRO A 292 -25.57 -2.23 14.90
C PRO A 292 -24.49 -1.68 13.95
N GLU A 293 -23.54 -2.52 13.55
CA GLU A 293 -22.39 -2.19 12.71
C GLU A 293 -22.83 -1.84 11.27
N MET A 294 -23.82 -2.57 10.73
CA MET A 294 -24.39 -2.27 9.41
C MET A 294 -25.24 -0.99 9.44
N ILE A 295 -26.05 -0.80 10.49
CA ILE A 295 -26.83 0.44 10.68
C ILE A 295 -25.91 1.65 10.80
N GLU A 296 -24.77 1.53 11.48
CA GLU A 296 -23.75 2.58 11.56
C GLU A 296 -23.13 2.87 10.19
N SER A 297 -22.86 1.84 9.39
CA SER A 297 -22.35 1.99 8.02
C SER A 297 -23.34 2.75 7.12
N PHE A 298 -24.64 2.41 7.18
CA PHE A 298 -25.68 3.19 6.50
C PHE A 298 -25.78 4.64 7.01
N ARG A 299 -25.59 4.86 8.31
CA ARG A 299 -25.58 6.19 8.92
C ARG A 299 -24.45 7.04 8.37
N PHE A 300 -23.24 6.49 8.30
CA PHE A 300 -22.09 7.19 7.74
C PHE A 300 -22.30 7.50 6.25
N TYR A 301 -22.80 6.55 5.47
CA TYR A 301 -23.13 6.75 4.06
C TYR A 301 -24.17 7.88 3.87
N LYS A 302 -25.22 7.89 4.70
CA LYS A 302 -26.25 8.94 4.68
C LYS A 302 -25.67 10.31 5.05
N GLU A 303 -24.75 10.37 6.00
CA GLU A 303 -24.08 11.61 6.41
C GLU A 303 -23.18 12.16 5.30
N LEU A 304 -22.39 11.32 4.62
CA LEU A 304 -21.62 11.73 3.44
C LEU A 304 -22.51 12.27 2.33
N GLY A 305 -23.70 11.68 2.15
CA GLY A 305 -24.69 12.10 1.16
C GLY A 305 -25.10 13.57 1.27
N LYS A 306 -24.96 14.22 2.44
CA LYS A 306 -25.25 15.65 2.64
C LYS A 306 -24.27 16.58 1.93
N TYR A 307 -23.05 16.13 1.68
CA TYR A 307 -21.96 16.88 1.03
C TYR A 307 -21.70 16.39 -0.39
N SER A 308 -22.59 15.53 -0.89
CA SER A 308 -22.47 14.87 -2.18
C SER A 308 -23.18 15.65 -3.27
N LYS A 309 -22.69 15.58 -4.52
CA LYS A 309 -23.44 16.07 -5.69
C LYS A 309 -24.90 15.56 -5.66
N PRO A 310 -25.90 16.44 -5.85
CA PRO A 310 -27.31 16.05 -5.87
C PRO A 310 -27.65 15.02 -6.95
N GLY A 311 -28.75 14.29 -6.72
CA GLY A 311 -29.27 13.30 -7.66
C GLY A 311 -28.72 11.88 -7.44
N PHE A 312 -29.24 10.91 -8.19
CA PHE A 312 -28.86 9.50 -8.10
C PHE A 312 -27.69 9.19 -9.02
N THR A 313 -26.52 9.63 -8.60
CA THR A 313 -25.24 9.49 -9.30
C THR A 313 -24.82 8.02 -9.44
N SER A 314 -24.13 7.74 -10.55
CA SER A 314 -23.49 6.46 -10.90
C SER A 314 -22.12 6.73 -11.55
N VAL A 315 -21.46 5.70 -12.09
CA VAL A 315 -20.09 5.78 -12.66
C VAL A 315 -19.83 7.02 -13.53
N PRO A 316 -20.65 7.37 -14.55
CA PRO A 316 -20.35 8.54 -15.40
C PRO A 316 -20.41 9.87 -14.64
N ALA A 317 -21.31 10.01 -13.67
CA ALA A 317 -21.42 11.23 -12.87
C ALA A 317 -20.21 11.39 -11.93
N ALA A 318 -19.70 10.27 -11.40
CA ALA A 318 -18.50 10.25 -10.58
C ALA A 318 -17.26 10.64 -11.40
N LEU A 319 -17.01 9.96 -12.51
CA LEU A 319 -15.88 10.21 -13.40
C LEU A 319 -15.90 11.65 -13.94
N ASN A 320 -16.97 12.01 -14.64
CA ASN A 320 -17.03 13.31 -15.33
C ASN A 320 -17.04 14.46 -14.32
N GLY A 321 -17.64 14.29 -13.15
CA GLY A 321 -17.66 15.35 -12.14
C GLY A 321 -16.29 15.58 -11.51
N TYR A 322 -15.46 14.56 -11.33
CA TYR A 322 -14.09 14.75 -10.86
C TYR A 322 -13.22 15.46 -11.92
N LEU A 323 -13.33 15.02 -13.17
CA LEU A 323 -12.60 15.60 -14.32
C LEU A 323 -13.02 17.06 -14.60
N ASN A 324 -14.32 17.38 -14.51
CA ASN A 324 -14.84 18.75 -14.65
C ASN A 324 -14.62 19.63 -13.41
N ASN A 325 -13.86 19.15 -12.42
CA ASN A 325 -13.60 19.88 -11.18
C ASN A 325 -14.88 20.28 -10.41
N GLU A 326 -15.89 19.41 -10.41
CA GLU A 326 -17.16 19.62 -9.68
C GLU A 326 -17.11 19.09 -8.25
N ALA A 327 -16.10 18.29 -7.89
CA ALA A 327 -15.98 17.75 -6.55
C ALA A 327 -14.54 17.57 -6.08
N ALA A 328 -14.34 17.72 -4.77
CA ALA A 328 -13.04 17.56 -4.12
C ALA A 328 -12.60 16.09 -4.01
N MET A 329 -13.54 15.16 -3.93
CA MET A 329 -13.28 13.72 -3.77
C MET A 329 -14.21 12.87 -4.63
N VAL A 330 -13.72 11.72 -5.09
CA VAL A 330 -14.54 10.70 -5.75
C VAL A 330 -14.04 9.30 -5.38
N PHE A 331 -14.98 8.38 -5.11
CA PHE A 331 -14.67 6.96 -5.04
C PHE A 331 -14.55 6.42 -6.46
N TYR A 332 -13.40 5.89 -6.87
CA TYR A 332 -13.29 5.33 -8.21
C TYR A 332 -12.18 4.30 -8.29
N SER A 333 -12.29 3.38 -9.24
CA SER A 333 -11.23 2.42 -9.52
C SER A 333 -10.00 3.08 -10.12
N THR A 334 -8.89 2.37 -10.14
CA THR A 334 -7.67 2.80 -10.83
C THR A 334 -7.79 2.89 -12.35
N TYR A 335 -8.94 2.51 -12.93
CA TYR A 335 -9.27 2.81 -14.33
C TYR A 335 -9.44 4.31 -14.60
N ILE A 336 -9.52 5.18 -13.60
CA ILE A 336 -9.57 6.65 -13.83
C ILE A 336 -8.20 7.23 -14.22
N MET A 337 -7.13 6.46 -14.11
CA MET A 337 -5.77 7.00 -14.21
C MET A 337 -5.44 7.56 -15.59
N ASP A 338 -5.84 6.87 -16.65
CA ASP A 338 -5.67 7.38 -18.02
C ASP A 338 -6.62 8.55 -18.32
N ASP A 339 -7.86 8.52 -17.80
CA ASP A 339 -8.81 9.64 -17.87
C ASP A 339 -8.24 10.91 -17.20
N ILE A 340 -7.45 10.78 -16.13
CA ILE A 340 -6.78 11.92 -15.47
C ILE A 340 -5.50 12.32 -16.21
N ALA A 341 -4.69 11.33 -16.60
CA ALA A 341 -3.35 11.59 -17.08
C ALA A 341 -3.31 12.00 -18.55
N VAL A 342 -4.17 11.46 -19.42
CA VAL A 342 -4.05 11.53 -20.88
C VAL A 342 -5.07 12.47 -21.50
N GLU A 343 -4.59 13.49 -22.22
CA GLU A 343 -5.41 14.51 -22.86
C GLU A 343 -6.43 13.91 -23.83
N GLU A 344 -6.01 13.00 -24.71
CA GLU A 344 -6.88 12.37 -25.71
C GLU A 344 -7.98 11.50 -25.08
N VAL A 345 -7.72 10.92 -23.90
CA VAL A 345 -8.71 10.13 -23.15
C VAL A 345 -9.65 11.08 -22.39
N GLN A 346 -9.09 12.04 -21.66
CA GLN A 346 -9.86 13.02 -20.90
C GLN A 346 -10.85 13.79 -21.79
N LYS A 347 -10.43 14.19 -23.00
CA LYS A 347 -11.27 14.89 -23.99
C LYS A 347 -12.43 14.06 -24.54
N GLN A 348 -12.42 12.74 -24.36
CA GLN A 348 -13.58 11.89 -24.66
C GLN A 348 -14.65 11.95 -23.55
N ARG A 349 -14.30 12.45 -22.37
CA ARG A 349 -15.18 12.55 -21.20
C ARG A 349 -15.64 13.98 -20.93
N VAL A 350 -14.74 14.95 -21.07
CA VAL A 350 -14.94 16.36 -20.72
C VAL A 350 -14.35 17.30 -21.77
N GLU A 351 -14.84 18.54 -21.83
CA GLU A 351 -14.42 19.49 -22.86
C GLU A 351 -13.03 20.11 -22.59
N GLN A 352 -12.70 20.35 -21.32
CA GLN A 352 -11.48 21.05 -20.91
C GLN A 352 -10.49 20.05 -20.30
N PHE A 353 -9.29 19.99 -20.87
CA PHE A 353 -8.19 19.21 -20.32
C PHE A 353 -7.44 20.02 -19.26
N ASP A 354 -7.23 19.44 -18.07
CA ASP A 354 -6.35 20.00 -17.05
C ASP A 354 -5.01 19.25 -17.02
N PRO A 355 -3.92 19.83 -17.58
CA PRO A 355 -2.62 19.18 -17.64
C PRO A 355 -1.97 18.99 -16.25
N LYS A 356 -2.46 19.68 -15.22
CA LYS A 356 -1.95 19.56 -13.85
C LYS A 356 -2.78 18.62 -13.00
N LEU A 357 -3.78 17.96 -13.57
CA LEU A 357 -4.70 17.16 -12.78
C LEU A 357 -4.00 15.98 -12.09
N VAL A 358 -2.97 15.40 -12.71
CA VAL A 358 -2.15 14.35 -12.09
C VAL A 358 -1.43 14.89 -10.84
N GLU A 359 -0.69 16.00 -10.98
CA GLU A 359 0.02 16.66 -9.88
C GLU A 359 -0.91 17.07 -8.73
N ASN A 360 -2.12 17.51 -9.07
CA ASN A 360 -3.13 17.96 -8.12
C ASN A 360 -4.01 16.81 -7.60
N THR A 361 -3.75 15.55 -7.95
CA THR A 361 -4.57 14.41 -7.53
C THR A 361 -3.80 13.50 -6.59
N GLY A 362 -4.32 13.36 -5.37
CA GLY A 362 -3.93 12.31 -4.44
C GLY A 362 -4.85 11.10 -4.55
N PHE A 363 -4.37 9.96 -4.02
CA PHE A 363 -5.15 8.72 -3.92
C PHE A 363 -5.08 8.19 -2.49
N ALA A 364 -6.23 8.07 -1.84
CA ALA A 364 -6.37 7.32 -0.59
C ALA A 364 -6.72 5.87 -0.93
N ASN A 365 -5.73 5.00 -0.78
CA ASN A 365 -5.72 3.63 -1.28
C ASN A 365 -6.41 2.62 -0.32
N PHE A 366 -6.81 3.05 0.88
CA PHE A 366 -7.61 2.28 1.82
C PHE A 366 -8.51 3.19 2.67
N MET A 367 -9.44 2.58 3.38
CA MET A 367 -10.33 3.25 4.35
C MET A 367 -10.26 2.56 5.71
N VAL A 368 -10.26 3.35 6.80
CA VAL A 368 -10.26 2.86 8.18
C VAL A 368 -11.45 3.44 8.95
N ASN A 369 -12.13 2.58 9.71
CA ASN A 369 -12.87 2.97 10.91
C ASN A 369 -12.37 2.19 12.12
N ILE A 370 -12.68 0.89 12.18
CA ILE A 370 -12.15 -0.03 13.21
C ILE A 370 -11.00 -0.89 12.67
N ARG A 371 -10.94 -1.08 11.35
CA ARG A 371 -9.88 -1.80 10.63
C ARG A 371 -9.71 -1.25 9.21
N PRO A 372 -8.54 -1.41 8.57
CA PRO A 372 -8.36 -1.05 7.16
C PRO A 372 -9.18 -1.95 6.24
N SER A 373 -9.71 -1.37 5.17
CA SER A 373 -10.37 -2.07 4.08
C SER A 373 -10.19 -1.31 2.76
N SER A 374 -9.94 -2.04 1.69
CA SER A 374 -10.06 -1.56 0.32
C SER A 374 -10.98 -2.47 -0.48
N PHE A 375 -11.66 -1.89 -1.47
CA PHE A 375 -12.38 -2.67 -2.46
C PHE A 375 -11.47 -2.86 -3.67
N GLY A 376 -11.54 -4.02 -4.31
CA GLY A 376 -10.85 -4.29 -5.56
C GLY A 376 -11.41 -5.53 -6.24
N GLU A 377 -11.00 -5.72 -7.48
CA GLU A 377 -11.36 -6.90 -8.27
C GLU A 377 -10.10 -7.55 -8.82
N VAL A 378 -10.06 -8.87 -8.69
CA VAL A 378 -8.99 -9.71 -9.22
C VAL A 378 -9.55 -10.51 -10.37
N VAL A 379 -8.95 -10.35 -11.53
CA VAL A 379 -9.19 -11.22 -12.67
C VAL A 379 -8.25 -12.41 -12.54
N GLY A 380 -8.82 -13.62 -12.45
CA GLY A 380 -8.07 -14.86 -12.34
C GLY A 380 -8.14 -15.69 -13.64
N LEU A 381 -7.07 -16.43 -13.93
CA LEU A 381 -7.03 -17.44 -14.99
C LEU A 381 -7.26 -18.82 -14.38
N GLY A 382 -8.44 -19.38 -14.63
CA GLY A 382 -8.81 -20.73 -14.21
C GLY A 382 -8.68 -21.73 -15.36
N ILE A 383 -8.18 -22.94 -15.06
CA ILE A 383 -8.20 -24.07 -15.99
C ILE A 383 -9.31 -25.02 -15.55
N LEU A 384 -10.33 -25.20 -16.40
CA LEU A 384 -11.47 -26.07 -16.07
C LEU A 384 -11.01 -27.52 -15.92
N ASN A 385 -11.48 -28.17 -14.85
CA ASN A 385 -11.19 -29.58 -14.58
C ASN A 385 -11.71 -30.52 -15.69
N THR A 386 -12.69 -30.09 -16.48
CA THR A 386 -13.25 -30.80 -17.64
C THR A 386 -12.45 -30.62 -18.92
N SER A 387 -11.42 -29.76 -18.96
CA SER A 387 -10.62 -29.54 -20.17
C SER A 387 -9.78 -30.77 -20.53
N ASP A 388 -9.76 -31.14 -21.81
CA ASP A 388 -8.85 -32.16 -22.36
C ASP A 388 -7.44 -31.61 -22.64
N ASN A 389 -7.25 -30.29 -22.58
CA ASN A 389 -6.00 -29.61 -22.97
C ASN A 389 -5.34 -28.88 -21.78
N LYS A 390 -5.36 -29.48 -20.58
CA LYS A 390 -4.86 -28.84 -19.35
C LYS A 390 -3.38 -28.44 -19.45
N ASP A 391 -2.53 -29.33 -19.95
CA ASP A 391 -1.09 -29.08 -20.06
C ASP A 391 -0.79 -27.90 -20.99
N ALA A 392 -1.49 -27.81 -22.13
CA ALA A 392 -1.34 -26.71 -23.07
C ALA A 392 -1.86 -25.38 -22.47
N ALA A 393 -2.98 -25.42 -21.74
CA ALA A 393 -3.51 -24.26 -21.04
C ALA A 393 -2.53 -23.77 -19.95
N GLU A 394 -1.92 -24.68 -19.19
CA GLU A 394 -0.92 -24.36 -18.18
C GLU A 394 0.33 -23.71 -18.80
N GLN A 395 0.84 -24.27 -19.91
CA GLN A 395 1.97 -23.68 -20.64
C GLN A 395 1.64 -22.27 -21.17
N TRP A 396 0.41 -22.06 -21.65
CA TRP A 396 -0.03 -20.74 -22.10
C TRP A 396 -0.11 -19.74 -20.95
N VAL A 397 -0.67 -20.12 -19.80
CA VAL A 397 -0.71 -19.26 -18.61
C VAL A 397 0.71 -18.90 -18.16
N LYS A 398 1.63 -19.88 -18.12
CA LYS A 398 3.04 -19.63 -17.80
C LYS A 398 3.70 -18.66 -18.78
N PHE A 399 3.48 -18.85 -20.09
CA PHE A 399 3.98 -17.94 -21.12
C PHE A 399 3.45 -16.51 -20.93
N LEU A 400 2.14 -16.36 -20.71
CA LEU A 400 1.49 -15.07 -20.53
C LEU A 400 1.97 -14.35 -19.27
N MET A 401 2.15 -15.07 -18.16
CA MET A 401 2.55 -14.52 -16.86
C MET A 401 4.07 -14.27 -16.70
N SER A 402 4.85 -14.44 -17.77
CA SER A 402 6.32 -14.33 -17.74
C SER A 402 6.84 -13.01 -18.29
N GLY A 403 7.62 -12.28 -17.46
CA GLY A 403 8.39 -11.09 -17.86
C GLY A 403 7.59 -10.08 -18.71
N ASN A 404 8.17 -9.70 -19.86
CA ASN A 404 7.58 -8.69 -20.75
C ASN A 404 6.26 -9.11 -21.40
N ASN A 405 5.92 -10.40 -21.49
CA ASN A 405 4.61 -10.82 -21.99
C ASN A 405 3.49 -10.36 -21.04
N TYR A 406 3.76 -10.47 -19.73
CA TYR A 406 2.82 -10.06 -18.71
C TYR A 406 2.69 -8.55 -18.69
N ILE A 407 3.83 -7.83 -18.71
CA ILE A 407 3.87 -6.36 -18.75
C ILE A 407 3.13 -5.82 -19.99
N TYR A 408 3.36 -6.42 -21.16
CA TYR A 408 2.65 -6.05 -22.40
C TYR A 408 1.13 -6.11 -22.21
N TRP A 409 0.63 -7.14 -21.52
CA TRP A 409 -0.80 -7.24 -21.23
C TRP A 409 -1.27 -6.17 -20.26
N LEU A 410 -0.53 -5.92 -19.17
CA LEU A 410 -0.87 -4.89 -18.19
C LEU A 410 -0.92 -3.48 -18.82
N HIS A 411 -0.06 -3.21 -19.81
CA HIS A 411 -0.06 -1.96 -20.58
C HIS A 411 -1.26 -1.79 -21.52
N MET A 412 -2.12 -2.80 -21.71
CA MET A 412 -3.36 -2.65 -22.48
C MET A 412 -4.39 -1.74 -21.79
N ALA A 413 -4.33 -1.63 -20.46
CA ALA A 413 -5.11 -0.70 -19.68
C ALA A 413 -4.30 -0.24 -18.45
N PRO A 414 -3.29 0.62 -18.62
CA PRO A 414 -2.41 1.04 -17.53
C PRO A 414 -3.22 1.69 -16.41
N GLY A 415 -2.99 1.26 -15.17
CA GLY A 415 -3.80 1.62 -14.00
C GLY A 415 -5.04 0.74 -13.81
N GLY A 416 -5.71 0.29 -14.87
CA GLY A 416 -6.85 -0.64 -14.80
C GLY A 416 -6.48 -2.13 -14.71
N MET A 417 -5.35 -2.50 -15.30
CA MET A 417 -4.75 -3.83 -15.23
C MET A 417 -3.45 -3.72 -14.42
N ASN A 418 -3.56 -3.63 -13.10
CA ASN A 418 -2.38 -3.62 -12.22
C ASN A 418 -1.84 -5.04 -12.05
N PRO A 419 -0.51 -5.19 -11.90
CA PRO A 419 0.10 -6.47 -11.62
C PRO A 419 -0.39 -7.03 -10.29
N THR A 420 -0.75 -8.30 -10.28
CA THR A 420 -1.03 -9.08 -9.06
C THR A 420 0.24 -9.56 -8.38
N ARG A 421 1.38 -9.41 -9.06
CA ARG A 421 2.73 -9.74 -8.62
C ARG A 421 3.48 -8.47 -8.22
N SER A 422 3.89 -8.38 -6.95
CA SER A 422 4.55 -7.20 -6.37
C SER A 422 5.88 -6.86 -7.05
N SER A 423 6.65 -7.86 -7.48
CA SER A 423 7.91 -7.69 -8.21
C SER A 423 7.71 -6.91 -9.52
N ILE A 424 6.63 -7.19 -10.26
CA ILE A 424 6.32 -6.57 -11.55
C ILE A 424 5.98 -5.09 -11.38
N ALA A 425 5.30 -4.71 -10.30
CA ALA A 425 4.94 -3.33 -10.01
C ALA A 425 6.16 -2.39 -9.87
N GLN A 426 7.34 -2.96 -9.63
CA GLN A 426 8.58 -2.23 -9.36
C GLN A 426 9.55 -2.22 -10.54
N MET A 427 9.28 -3.02 -11.58
CA MET A 427 10.10 -3.13 -12.78
C MET A 427 10.04 -1.83 -13.59
N ASP A 428 11.20 -1.38 -14.06
CA ASP A 428 11.28 -0.18 -14.89
C ASP A 428 10.54 -0.40 -16.22
N GLU A 429 10.54 -1.62 -16.76
CA GLU A 429 9.77 -1.99 -17.96
C GLU A 429 8.25 -1.89 -17.76
N PHE A 430 7.75 -2.14 -16.54
CA PHE A 430 6.34 -1.93 -16.24
C PHE A 430 6.04 -0.44 -16.13
N LEU A 431 6.95 0.34 -15.52
CA LEU A 431 6.78 1.78 -15.35
C LEU A 431 6.98 2.57 -16.65
N ASP A 432 7.67 2.00 -17.65
CA ASP A 432 7.84 2.52 -19.02
C ASP A 432 6.51 2.50 -19.80
N ASN A 433 5.58 3.34 -19.35
CA ASN A 433 4.27 3.56 -19.95
C ASN A 433 3.86 5.02 -19.77
N PRO A 434 3.39 5.73 -20.81
CA PRO A 434 3.07 7.16 -20.73
C PRO A 434 2.07 7.55 -19.64
N VAL A 435 1.17 6.64 -19.24
CA VAL A 435 0.25 6.87 -18.13
C VAL A 435 0.97 6.73 -16.80
N LEU A 436 1.70 5.62 -16.60
CA LEU A 436 2.34 5.30 -15.33
C LEU A 436 3.49 6.27 -15.00
N GLU A 437 4.26 6.69 -16.00
CA GLU A 437 5.32 7.69 -15.84
C GLU A 437 4.82 9.02 -15.28
N ARG A 438 3.60 9.44 -15.64
CA ARG A 438 3.00 10.71 -15.18
C ARG A 438 2.70 10.70 -13.68
N TYR A 439 2.35 9.55 -13.13
CA TYR A 439 2.14 9.38 -11.69
C TYR A 439 3.46 9.18 -10.93
N GLY A 440 4.48 8.64 -11.59
CA GLY A 440 5.77 8.36 -10.98
C GLY A 440 5.77 7.10 -10.10
N LYS A 441 6.97 6.56 -9.88
CA LYS A 441 7.19 5.25 -9.26
C LYS A 441 6.55 5.11 -7.87
N ASP A 442 6.69 6.13 -7.03
CA ASP A 442 6.20 6.08 -5.64
C ASP A 442 4.66 6.07 -5.58
N GLN A 443 4.01 6.88 -6.41
CA GLN A 443 2.55 6.94 -6.45
C GLN A 443 1.97 5.65 -7.04
N ILE A 444 2.56 5.11 -8.12
CA ILE A 444 2.16 3.82 -8.69
C ILE A 444 2.32 2.69 -7.65
N THR A 445 3.45 2.65 -6.96
CA THR A 445 3.70 1.67 -5.89
C THR A 445 2.64 1.75 -4.79
N THR A 446 2.32 2.97 -4.33
CA THR A 446 1.30 3.21 -3.30
C THR A 446 -0.11 2.84 -3.76
N ILE A 447 -0.45 3.13 -5.03
CA ILE A 447 -1.75 2.75 -5.60
C ILE A 447 -1.88 1.23 -5.61
N ILE A 448 -0.89 0.52 -6.13
CA ILE A 448 -0.94 -0.94 -6.31
C ILE A 448 -0.89 -1.67 -4.95
N SER A 449 -0.22 -1.12 -3.93
CA SER A 449 -0.15 -1.75 -2.60
C SER A 449 -1.51 -1.91 -1.91
N ALA A 450 -2.57 -1.23 -2.36
CA ALA A 450 -3.92 -1.51 -1.89
C ALA A 450 -4.35 -2.97 -2.11
N LEU A 451 -3.76 -3.67 -3.07
CA LEU A 451 -3.98 -5.08 -3.36
C LEU A 451 -3.68 -6.02 -2.17
N ASP A 452 -2.90 -5.59 -1.17
CA ASP A 452 -2.72 -6.38 0.06
C ASP A 452 -3.99 -6.41 0.93
N THR A 453 -4.79 -5.34 0.85
CA THR A 453 -5.94 -5.12 1.73
C THR A 453 -7.28 -5.33 1.05
N VAL A 454 -7.29 -5.73 -0.24
CA VAL A 454 -8.55 -5.93 -0.97
C VAL A 454 -9.40 -7.00 -0.31
N GLU A 455 -10.65 -6.68 -0.10
CA GLU A 455 -11.62 -7.56 0.51
C GLU A 455 -13.00 -7.31 -0.11
N ARG A 456 -13.83 -8.35 -0.10
CA ARG A 456 -15.14 -8.36 -0.72
C ARG A 456 -16.16 -9.04 0.19
N PHE A 457 -17.44 -8.71 0.02
CA PHE A 457 -18.50 -9.31 0.84
C PHE A 457 -18.59 -10.82 0.63
N GLU A 458 -18.39 -11.27 -0.60
CA GLU A 458 -18.51 -12.67 -1.02
C GLU A 458 -17.37 -13.54 -0.50
N PHE A 459 -16.21 -12.96 -0.17
CA PHE A 459 -15.03 -13.71 0.23
C PHE A 459 -14.74 -13.50 1.71
N MET A 460 -14.72 -14.60 2.46
CA MET A 460 -14.53 -14.57 3.91
C MET A 460 -13.63 -15.72 4.35
N GLU A 461 -12.42 -15.37 4.80
CA GLU A 461 -11.47 -16.30 5.41
C GLU A 461 -11.23 -17.60 4.60
N GLY A 462 -11.18 -17.48 3.26
CA GLY A 462 -10.91 -18.59 2.34
C GLY A 462 -12.16 -19.27 1.76
N GLU A 463 -13.35 -18.83 2.16
CA GLU A 463 -14.63 -19.33 1.66
C GLU A 463 -15.36 -18.29 0.80
N ILE A 464 -16.18 -18.78 -0.12
CA ILE A 464 -17.07 -17.97 -0.96
C ILE A 464 -18.49 -18.12 -0.41
N ILE A 465 -19.13 -17.01 -0.05
CA ILE A 465 -20.52 -16.97 0.42
C ILE A 465 -21.43 -16.84 -0.81
N GLU A 466 -21.95 -17.96 -1.30
CA GLU A 466 -22.73 -18.03 -2.54
C GLU A 466 -24.01 -17.17 -2.48
N GLU A 467 -24.67 -17.11 -1.33
CA GLU A 467 -25.87 -16.31 -1.09
C GLU A 467 -25.63 -14.83 -1.35
N MET A 468 -24.42 -14.34 -1.09
CA MET A 468 -24.07 -12.94 -1.36
C MET A 468 -24.15 -12.65 -2.87
N SER A 469 -23.82 -13.61 -3.74
CA SER A 469 -23.95 -13.45 -5.20
C SER A 469 -25.41 -13.23 -5.62
N ILE A 470 -26.36 -13.87 -4.93
CA ILE A 470 -27.80 -13.66 -5.17
C ILE A 470 -28.19 -12.24 -4.76
N LEU A 471 -27.70 -11.76 -3.61
CA LEU A 471 -28.00 -10.41 -3.12
C LEU A 471 -27.40 -9.32 -4.03
N SER A 472 -26.14 -9.47 -4.42
CA SER A 472 -25.44 -8.58 -5.35
C SER A 472 -26.09 -8.57 -6.73
N GLY A 473 -26.46 -9.75 -7.27
CA GLY A 473 -27.15 -9.88 -8.55
C GLY A 473 -28.54 -9.23 -8.57
N ASN A 474 -29.18 -9.07 -7.41
CA ASN A 474 -30.44 -8.35 -7.23
C ASN A 474 -30.24 -6.92 -6.69
N PHE A 475 -29.00 -6.42 -6.66
CA PHE A 475 -28.61 -5.09 -6.16
C PHE A 475 -29.26 -4.73 -4.81
N VAL A 476 -29.30 -5.66 -3.84
CA VAL A 476 -29.98 -5.42 -2.55
C VAL A 476 -29.38 -4.21 -1.84
N VAL A 477 -28.05 -4.12 -1.75
CA VAL A 477 -27.34 -2.99 -1.14
C VAL A 477 -27.61 -1.70 -1.91
N GLY A 478 -27.45 -1.73 -3.25
CA GLY A 478 -27.69 -0.58 -4.10
C GLY A 478 -29.13 -0.05 -4.00
N ARG A 479 -30.12 -0.94 -3.99
CA ARG A 479 -31.54 -0.59 -3.80
C ARG A 479 -31.81 -0.02 -2.41
N ALA A 480 -31.22 -0.59 -1.36
CA ALA A 480 -31.36 -0.10 0.01
C ALA A 480 -30.87 1.35 0.11
N ILE A 481 -29.67 1.64 -0.43
CA ILE A 481 -29.10 2.99 -0.47
C ILE A 481 -29.95 3.93 -1.32
N ASN A 482 -30.39 3.48 -2.49
CA ASN A 482 -31.26 4.29 -3.35
C ASN A 482 -32.54 4.71 -2.63
N LEU A 483 -33.24 3.76 -2.00
CA LEU A 483 -34.46 4.01 -1.22
C LEU A 483 -34.18 4.88 0.02
N MET A 484 -33.01 4.73 0.65
CA MET A 484 -32.59 5.56 1.77
C MET A 484 -32.62 7.04 1.42
N PHE A 485 -32.10 7.40 0.25
CA PHE A 485 -32.09 8.78 -0.22
C PHE A 485 -33.42 9.20 -0.86
N ALA A 486 -34.09 8.32 -1.61
CA ALA A 486 -35.36 8.63 -2.28
C ALA A 486 -36.49 8.92 -1.30
N ASN A 487 -36.52 8.20 -0.17
CA ASN A 487 -37.59 8.27 0.82
C ASN A 487 -37.17 8.95 2.13
N ASP A 488 -35.95 9.49 2.18
CA ASP A 488 -35.30 10.02 3.39
C ASP A 488 -35.34 9.04 4.60
N TRP A 489 -35.23 7.74 4.34
CA TRP A 489 -35.30 6.72 5.39
C TRP A 489 -34.16 6.87 6.41
N THR A 490 -34.46 6.57 7.67
CA THR A 490 -33.43 6.42 8.68
C THR A 490 -32.53 5.21 8.36
N PRO A 491 -31.28 5.17 8.85
CA PRO A 491 -30.41 4.00 8.69
C PRO A 491 -31.08 2.70 9.17
N GLN A 492 -31.91 2.76 10.20
CA GLN A 492 -32.67 1.62 10.72
C GLN A 492 -33.75 1.14 9.74
N GLN A 493 -34.48 2.07 9.11
CA GLN A 493 -35.47 1.72 8.08
C GLN A 493 -34.81 1.10 6.86
N THR A 494 -33.67 1.64 6.43
CA THR A 494 -32.84 1.09 5.34
C THR A 494 -32.38 -0.32 5.64
N ALA A 495 -31.79 -0.54 6.82
CA ALA A 495 -31.35 -1.84 7.31
C ALA A 495 -32.51 -2.84 7.38
N GLN A 496 -33.65 -2.44 7.93
CA GLN A 496 -34.84 -3.30 8.03
C GLN A 496 -35.38 -3.70 6.66
N TRP A 497 -35.37 -2.79 5.69
CA TRP A 497 -35.77 -3.10 4.32
C TRP A 497 -34.80 -4.09 3.66
N ALA A 498 -33.49 -3.84 3.77
CA ALA A 498 -32.46 -4.69 3.19
C ALA A 498 -32.50 -6.11 3.79
N GLN A 499 -32.68 -6.21 5.11
CA GLN A 499 -32.87 -7.47 5.84
C GLN A 499 -34.03 -8.29 5.24
N LYS A 500 -35.22 -7.69 5.16
CA LYS A 500 -36.43 -8.37 4.64
C LYS A 500 -36.29 -8.77 3.18
N GLU A 501 -35.65 -7.94 2.38
CA GLU A 501 -35.44 -8.23 0.95
C GLU A 501 -34.43 -9.37 0.76
N ALA A 502 -33.37 -9.42 1.56
CA ALA A 502 -32.44 -10.53 1.58
C ALA A 502 -33.10 -11.84 2.03
N GLU A 503 -33.88 -11.81 3.12
CA GLU A 503 -34.65 -12.96 3.62
C GLU A 503 -35.59 -13.50 2.53
N ARG A 504 -36.32 -12.60 1.86
CA ARG A 504 -37.23 -12.95 0.75
C ARG A 504 -36.50 -13.59 -0.43
N LEU A 505 -35.32 -13.10 -0.79
CA LEU A 505 -34.55 -13.60 -1.93
C LEU A 505 -33.88 -14.94 -1.64
N LEU A 506 -33.47 -15.17 -0.39
CA LEU A 506 -32.80 -16.38 0.06
C LEU A 506 -33.77 -17.45 0.58
N GLY A 507 -35.05 -17.13 0.75
CA GLY A 507 -36.11 -18.08 1.08
C GLY A 507 -36.31 -18.34 2.58
N TYR A 508 -36.02 -17.34 3.42
CA TYR A 508 -36.23 -17.38 4.87
C TYR A 508 -37.65 -16.98 5.30
#